data_AF-A0A6A6IK21-F1
#
_entry.id   AF-A0A6A6IK21-F1
#
_cell.length_a   1.000
_cell.length_b   1.000
_cell.length_c   1.000
_cell.angle_alpha   90.00
_cell.angle_beta   90.00
_cell.angle_gamma   90.00
#
_symmetry.space_group_name_H-M   'P 1'
#
loop_
_entity.id
_entity.type
_entity.pdbx_description
1 polymer ?
#
loop_
_entity_poly.entity_id
_entity_poly.type
_entity_poly.pdbx_seq_one_letter_code
_entity_poly.pdbx_strand_id
1 'polypeptide(L)'
;MEKNNYTVVITGGAPYMKEYNFNTSAMIRDSIPNSSLTGTDKDIHVLKYPIDVECTFESMGNMIDEVWSRKLAVFHPGAQDNQTIDYNLVIHMGMREGEDRICFESMARKERMKFKGLDGKGLPSKYDAVGGLWEGVPGVLHPDLDIAGAAEKVALQYPLWSSLGLLTKQGNPRIACFVYVPKATDDEAIQSGVKVTVAFISALVDAMDTEKMLALYSICWSNIFWIAIAIMEVAFASRDRAVRCQTPHPERFSKTTDNPGSKKVMQKLSWTLFLGNKAAKLIEEPQDPRCEDGEVCTKLIEDPQDPGCEEELGGEDEREQEEEEEQMKRSVHF
;
A
#
# COMPACT_ATOMS: atom_id res chain seq x y z
N MET A 1 7.49 23.21 -9.04
CA MET A 1 6.51 22.09 -9.01
C MET A 1 5.87 22.12 -7.63
N GLU A 2 4.59 21.80 -7.51
CA GLU A 2 4.00 21.54 -6.19
C GLU A 2 4.61 20.23 -5.67
N LYS A 3 4.95 20.17 -4.37
CA LYS A 3 5.44 18.94 -3.76
C LYS A 3 4.25 17.99 -3.56
N ASN A 4 4.49 16.69 -3.72
CA ASN A 4 3.50 15.70 -3.31
C ASN A 4 3.50 15.64 -1.78
N ASN A 5 2.38 16.05 -1.17
CA ASN A 5 2.18 15.97 0.27
C ASN A 5 1.58 14.60 0.62
N TYR A 6 2.21 13.93 1.58
CA TYR A 6 1.82 12.65 2.13
C TYR A 6 1.56 12.79 3.63
N THR A 7 0.50 12.17 4.11
CA THR A 7 0.19 12.09 5.54
C THR A 7 0.20 10.63 5.96
N VAL A 8 0.97 10.31 7.00
CA VAL A 8 1.18 8.94 7.52
C VAL A 8 0.75 8.89 8.98
N VAL A 9 -0.12 7.95 9.34
CA VAL A 9 -0.48 7.69 10.74
C VAL A 9 0.44 6.63 11.32
N ILE A 10 0.95 6.83 12.54
CA ILE A 10 1.75 5.84 13.28
C ILE A 10 1.14 5.57 14.66
N THR A 11 0.99 4.30 15.02
CA THR A 11 0.53 3.85 16.35
C THR A 11 1.62 3.05 17.06
N GLY A 12 1.63 3.05 18.40
CA GLY A 12 2.55 2.26 19.22
C GLY A 12 1.81 1.51 20.32
N GLY A 13 2.33 0.34 20.72
CA GLY A 13 1.77 -0.45 21.81
C GLY A 13 2.16 0.08 23.19
N ALA A 14 1.31 -0.14 24.18
CA ALA A 14 1.61 0.13 25.59
C ALA A 14 2.64 -0.84 26.16
N PRO A 15 3.26 -0.52 27.31
CA PRO A 15 4.01 -1.48 28.10
C PRO A 15 3.25 -2.81 28.26
N TYR A 16 3.92 -3.90 27.91
CA TYR A 16 3.37 -5.25 27.79
C TYR A 16 4.16 -6.17 28.73
N MET A 17 3.46 -7.09 29.42
CA MET A 17 3.96 -7.86 30.58
C MET A 17 4.29 -7.01 31.83
N LYS A 18 4.21 -7.63 33.01
CA LYS A 18 4.49 -6.97 34.32
C LYS A 18 5.94 -6.50 34.47
N GLU A 19 6.85 -7.06 33.68
CA GLU A 19 8.29 -6.90 33.81
C GLU A 19 8.84 -5.72 32.99
N TYR A 20 8.06 -5.23 32.01
CA TYR A 20 8.47 -4.13 31.14
C TYR A 20 7.58 -2.91 31.41
N ASN A 21 8.18 -1.84 31.93
CA ASN A 21 7.55 -0.54 32.11
C ASN A 21 7.65 0.35 30.84
N PHE A 22 8.00 -0.25 29.71
CA PHE A 22 8.23 0.40 28.42
C PHE A 22 7.67 -0.46 27.28
N ASN A 23 7.53 0.14 26.10
CA ASN A 23 7.34 -0.59 24.85
C ASN A 23 8.13 0.13 23.75
N THR A 24 9.06 -0.59 23.11
CA THR A 24 9.97 -0.01 22.11
C THR A 24 9.21 0.62 20.92
N SER A 25 8.01 0.13 20.59
CA SER A 25 7.19 0.70 19.52
C SER A 25 6.62 2.07 19.83
N ALA A 26 6.18 2.32 21.07
CA ALA A 26 5.77 3.64 21.53
C ALA A 26 6.97 4.61 21.59
N MET A 27 8.11 4.15 22.11
CA MET A 27 9.35 4.95 22.16
C MET A 27 9.81 5.40 20.76
N ILE A 28 9.71 4.52 19.75
CA ILE A 28 10.02 4.87 18.35
C ILE A 28 8.96 5.79 17.76
N ARG A 29 7.65 5.50 17.93
CA ARG A 29 6.55 6.40 17.52
C ARG A 29 6.81 7.83 18.00
N ASP A 30 7.14 7.99 19.28
CA ASP A 30 7.32 9.31 19.90
C ASP A 30 8.59 10.02 19.45
N SER A 31 9.64 9.27 19.12
CA SER A 31 10.92 9.79 18.64
C SER A 31 10.94 10.18 17.15
N ILE A 32 10.00 9.71 16.33
CA ILE A 32 9.87 10.12 14.91
C ILE A 32 9.47 11.61 14.83
N PRO A 33 10.05 12.45 13.96
CA PRO A 33 9.64 13.84 13.84
C PRO A 33 8.22 13.97 13.25
N ASN A 34 7.41 14.91 13.78
CA ASN A 34 6.03 15.13 13.32
C ASN A 34 5.94 15.72 11.89
N SER A 35 7.04 16.30 11.39
CA SER A 35 7.07 17.10 10.17
C SER A 35 8.14 16.65 9.18
N SER A 36 7.76 16.60 7.91
CA SER A 36 8.62 16.57 6.72
C SER A 36 9.87 15.68 6.83
N LEU A 37 9.69 14.39 6.60
CA LEU A 37 10.82 13.52 6.22
C LEU A 37 11.31 13.95 4.83
N THR A 38 12.16 14.97 4.77
CA THR A 38 12.57 15.62 3.52
C THR A 38 13.59 14.80 2.74
N GLY A 39 13.10 13.80 2.00
CA GLY A 39 13.76 13.22 0.84
C GLY A 39 13.07 13.67 -0.45
N THR A 40 13.87 14.05 -1.45
CA THR A 40 13.48 14.08 -2.89
C THR A 40 12.03 14.50 -3.19
N ASP A 41 11.79 15.81 -3.18
CA ASP A 41 10.58 16.50 -3.67
C ASP A 41 9.23 16.17 -3.01
N LYS A 42 9.22 15.34 -1.97
CA LYS A 42 8.01 15.00 -1.20
C LYS A 42 7.98 15.74 0.13
N ASP A 43 6.79 15.92 0.68
CA ASP A 43 6.57 16.33 2.07
C ASP A 43 5.79 15.21 2.77
N ILE A 44 6.32 14.70 3.88
CA ILE A 44 5.72 13.59 4.63
C ILE A 44 5.41 14.08 6.04
N HIS A 45 4.13 14.31 6.31
CA HIS A 45 3.60 14.65 7.62
C HIS A 45 3.28 13.38 8.41
N VAL A 46 3.73 13.31 9.67
CA VAL A 46 3.53 12.14 10.53
C VAL A 46 2.55 12.49 11.64
N LEU A 47 1.39 11.83 11.62
CA LEU A 47 0.39 11.87 12.67
C LEU A 47 0.64 10.72 13.64
N LYS A 48 0.91 11.03 14.91
CA LYS A 48 1.07 10.02 15.96
C LYS A 48 -0.27 9.81 16.64
N TYR A 49 -0.70 8.56 16.76
CA TYR A 49 -1.82 8.23 17.63
C TYR A 49 -1.38 8.40 19.09
N PRO A 50 -2.03 9.26 19.88
CA PRO A 50 -1.47 9.78 21.14
C PRO A 50 -1.60 8.81 22.32
N ILE A 51 -2.30 7.70 22.16
CA ILE A 51 -2.51 6.70 23.20
C ILE A 51 -1.62 5.49 22.92
N ASP A 52 -0.97 5.01 23.96
CA ASP A 52 -0.27 3.73 24.00
C ASP A 52 -1.29 2.59 24.00
N VAL A 53 -1.30 1.78 22.94
CA VAL A 53 -2.35 0.78 22.72
C VAL A 53 -2.10 -0.47 23.54
N GLU A 54 -2.97 -0.76 24.51
CA GLU A 54 -2.89 -1.99 25.30
C GLU A 54 -3.00 -3.25 24.40
N CYS A 55 -2.31 -4.32 24.78
CA CYS A 55 -2.39 -5.61 24.09
C CYS A 55 -3.69 -6.37 24.46
N THR A 56 -4.84 -5.75 24.22
CA THR A 56 -6.18 -6.31 24.36
C THR A 56 -6.97 -6.09 23.06
N PHE A 57 -7.85 -7.03 22.71
CA PHE A 57 -8.68 -6.90 21.49
C PHE A 57 -9.62 -5.68 21.54
N GLU A 58 -10.04 -5.27 22.75
CA GLU A 58 -10.89 -4.12 22.97
C GLU A 58 -10.14 -2.81 22.72
N SER A 59 -8.94 -2.63 23.30
CA SER A 59 -8.12 -1.44 23.11
C SER A 59 -7.65 -1.30 21.65
N MET A 60 -7.16 -2.39 21.05
CA MET A 60 -6.78 -2.40 19.62
C MET A 60 -7.97 -2.15 18.69
N GLY A 61 -9.15 -2.68 19.02
CA GLY A 61 -10.39 -2.43 18.26
C GLY A 61 -10.80 -0.96 18.31
N ASN A 62 -10.79 -0.34 19.49
CA ASN A 62 -11.13 1.07 19.68
C ASN A 62 -10.14 1.99 18.94
N MET A 63 -8.83 1.72 19.04
CA MET A 63 -7.81 2.47 18.29
C MET A 63 -8.03 2.40 16.77
N ILE A 64 -8.40 1.23 16.24
CA ILE A 64 -8.69 1.06 14.81
C ILE A 64 -9.94 1.86 14.42
N ASP A 65 -11.01 1.77 15.20
CA ASP A 65 -12.23 2.55 14.97
C ASP A 65 -11.95 4.07 15.03
N GLU A 66 -11.11 4.53 15.96
CA GLU A 66 -10.70 5.94 16.09
C GLU A 66 -9.82 6.42 14.94
N VAL A 67 -8.76 5.70 14.59
CA VAL A 67 -7.87 6.04 13.46
C VAL A 67 -8.68 6.13 12.17
N TRP A 68 -9.44 5.07 11.84
CA TRP A 68 -10.24 5.02 10.61
C TRP A 68 -11.50 5.89 10.62
N SER A 69 -11.86 6.51 11.76
CA SER A 69 -12.86 7.58 11.80
C SER A 69 -12.41 8.86 11.07
N ARG A 70 -11.10 9.00 10.81
CA ARG A 70 -10.46 10.18 10.18
C ARG A 70 -10.68 11.50 10.92
N LYS A 71 -11.15 11.50 12.18
CA LYS A 71 -11.33 12.73 12.95
C LYS A 71 -9.98 13.34 13.31
N LEU A 72 -9.77 14.62 12.99
CA LEU A 72 -8.55 15.36 13.30
C LEU A 72 -8.31 15.43 14.82
N ALA A 73 -9.38 15.47 15.62
CA ALA A 73 -9.35 15.50 17.08
C ALA A 73 -8.64 14.28 17.72
N VAL A 74 -8.61 13.12 17.04
CA VAL A 74 -7.89 11.91 17.50
C VAL A 74 -6.38 12.15 17.54
N PHE A 75 -5.84 12.94 16.61
CA PHE A 75 -4.41 13.24 16.50
C PHE A 75 -4.03 14.60 17.10
N HIS A 76 -4.99 15.51 17.20
CA HIS A 76 -4.80 16.87 17.71
C HIS A 76 -5.91 17.24 18.69
N PRO A 77 -5.69 17.12 20.03
CA PRO A 77 -6.71 17.37 21.06
C PRO A 77 -7.32 18.79 21.11
N GLY A 78 -6.83 19.73 20.30
CA GLY A 78 -7.40 21.08 20.13
C GLY A 78 -8.20 21.28 18.84
N ALA A 79 -8.33 20.25 17.98
CA ALA A 79 -9.16 20.31 16.77
C ALA A 79 -10.65 20.15 17.11
N GLN A 80 -11.52 20.63 16.20
CA GLN A 80 -12.98 20.50 16.35
C GLN A 80 -13.45 19.10 15.90
N ASP A 81 -14.47 18.55 16.57
CA ASP A 81 -15.01 17.21 16.30
C ASP A 81 -15.52 16.97 14.86
N ASN A 82 -15.82 18.05 14.14
CA ASN A 82 -16.26 18.02 12.74
C ASN A 82 -15.11 18.10 11.72
N GLN A 83 -13.87 18.29 12.16
CA GLN A 83 -12.70 18.32 11.27
C GLN A 83 -12.23 16.90 10.99
N THR A 84 -12.11 16.56 9.71
CA THR A 84 -11.54 15.30 9.24
C THR A 84 -10.16 15.52 8.64
N ILE A 85 -9.34 14.47 8.61
CA ILE A 85 -8.03 14.43 7.97
C ILE A 85 -7.92 13.21 7.07
N ASP A 86 -7.47 13.43 5.85
CA ASP A 86 -7.09 12.34 4.94
C ASP A 86 -5.61 12.00 5.15
N TYR A 87 -5.32 10.70 5.10
CA TYR A 87 -3.96 10.17 5.17
C TYR A 87 -3.78 9.04 4.16
N ASN A 88 -2.54 8.86 3.71
CA ASN A 88 -2.16 7.98 2.61
C ASN A 88 -1.69 6.61 3.08
N LEU A 89 -1.28 6.49 4.36
CA LEU A 89 -0.73 5.28 4.95
C LEU A 89 -1.05 5.22 6.45
N VAL A 90 -1.33 4.03 6.96
CA VAL A 90 -1.34 3.75 8.41
C VAL A 90 -0.28 2.70 8.71
N ILE A 91 0.60 3.01 9.64
CA ILE A 91 1.63 2.12 10.17
C ILE A 91 1.28 1.80 11.62
N HIS A 92 0.89 0.57 11.87
CA HIS A 92 0.74 0.09 13.23
C HIS A 92 2.07 -0.49 13.71
N MET A 93 2.57 -0.09 14.88
CA MET A 93 3.79 -0.65 15.45
C MET A 93 3.52 -1.47 16.70
N GLY A 94 4.37 -2.47 16.94
CA GLY A 94 4.38 -3.26 18.18
C GLY A 94 5.78 -3.70 18.56
N MET A 95 5.96 -4.16 19.79
CA MET A 95 7.18 -4.83 20.24
C MET A 95 6.98 -6.34 20.11
N ARG A 96 8.02 -7.06 19.68
CA ARG A 96 8.01 -8.54 19.67
C ARG A 96 9.08 -9.06 20.61
N GLU A 97 8.71 -10.03 21.44
CA GLU A 97 9.66 -10.76 22.27
C GLU A 97 10.28 -11.92 21.48
N GLY A 98 11.52 -12.29 21.84
CA GLY A 98 12.28 -13.36 21.17
C GLY A 98 12.88 -12.99 19.80
N GLU A 99 12.54 -11.84 19.23
CA GLU A 99 13.04 -11.38 17.92
C GLU A 99 14.08 -10.25 18.10
N ASP A 100 15.27 -10.41 17.50
CA ASP A 100 16.36 -9.43 17.56
C ASP A 100 16.33 -8.40 16.41
N ARG A 101 15.40 -8.58 15.47
CA ARG A 101 15.25 -7.78 14.24
C ARG A 101 14.00 -6.92 14.24
N ILE A 102 14.02 -5.88 13.41
CA ILE A 102 12.82 -5.14 13.01
C ILE A 102 12.07 -6.01 11.99
N CYS A 103 10.75 -5.84 11.89
CA CYS A 103 9.88 -6.82 11.25
C CYS A 103 8.61 -6.15 10.61
N PHE A 104 8.55 -5.94 9.28
CA PHE A 104 7.37 -5.40 8.52
C PHE A 104 6.37 -6.45 7.97
N GLU A 105 5.14 -6.10 7.58
CA GLU A 105 4.18 -7.16 7.14
C GLU A 105 3.54 -7.14 5.77
N SER A 106 3.70 -8.28 5.10
CA SER A 106 3.25 -8.59 3.74
C SER A 106 1.90 -9.30 3.70
N MET A 107 1.43 -9.84 4.83
CA MET A 107 0.10 -10.43 4.92
C MET A 107 -0.46 -10.27 6.33
N ALA A 108 -1.68 -10.75 6.52
CA ALA A 108 -2.32 -10.79 7.81
C ALA A 108 -3.23 -12.03 7.87
N ARG A 109 -3.29 -12.73 9.01
CA ARG A 109 -4.03 -14.01 9.13
C ARG A 109 -5.07 -13.99 10.25
N LYS A 110 -6.35 -14.19 9.89
CA LYS A 110 -7.49 -14.33 10.81
C LYS A 110 -7.33 -15.52 11.75
N GLU A 111 -6.77 -16.62 11.24
CA GLU A 111 -6.60 -17.86 12.01
C GLU A 111 -5.64 -17.72 13.20
N ARG A 112 -4.74 -16.73 13.15
CA ARG A 112 -3.84 -16.39 14.27
C ARG A 112 -4.56 -15.63 15.39
N MET A 113 -5.81 -15.20 15.22
CA MET A 113 -6.58 -14.45 16.24
C MET A 113 -7.19 -15.32 17.34
N LYS A 114 -6.73 -16.56 17.50
CA LYS A 114 -7.19 -17.51 18.53
C LYS A 114 -6.56 -17.25 19.91
N PHE A 115 -5.52 -16.43 20.00
CA PHE A 115 -4.91 -16.04 21.28
C PHE A 115 -5.88 -15.21 22.14
N LYS A 116 -5.58 -15.11 23.43
CA LYS A 116 -6.24 -14.19 24.37
C LYS A 116 -5.39 -12.93 24.52
N GLY A 117 -6.02 -11.76 24.63
CA GLY A 117 -5.32 -10.54 25.03
C GLY A 117 -4.83 -10.61 26.48
N LEU A 118 -4.09 -9.58 26.92
CA LEU A 118 -3.61 -9.46 28.31
C LEU A 118 -4.73 -9.48 29.36
N ASP A 119 -5.97 -9.16 28.97
CA ASP A 119 -7.16 -9.23 29.81
C ASP A 119 -7.78 -10.65 29.87
N GLY A 120 -7.13 -11.64 29.27
CA GLY A 120 -7.59 -13.03 29.19
C GLY A 120 -8.78 -13.24 28.24
N LYS A 121 -9.24 -12.20 27.52
CA LYS A 121 -10.35 -12.30 26.58
C LYS A 121 -9.85 -12.63 25.18
N GLY A 122 -10.57 -13.50 24.48
CA GLY A 122 -10.38 -13.71 23.04
C GLY A 122 -11.01 -12.60 22.20
N LEU A 123 -10.95 -12.75 20.88
CA LEU A 123 -11.56 -11.83 19.92
C LEU A 123 -13.07 -11.61 20.20
N PRO A 124 -13.55 -10.36 20.40
CA PRO A 124 -14.95 -10.09 20.68
C PRO A 124 -15.91 -10.60 19.61
N SER A 125 -17.03 -11.18 20.02
CA SER A 125 -18.05 -11.75 19.12
C SER A 125 -18.64 -10.76 18.12
N LYS A 126 -18.63 -9.44 18.43
CA LYS A 126 -19.01 -8.37 17.48
C LYS A 126 -18.21 -8.39 16.18
N TYR A 127 -17.02 -9.00 16.18
CA TYR A 127 -16.15 -9.13 15.02
C TYR A 127 -16.37 -10.45 14.26
N ASP A 128 -16.31 -11.59 14.95
CA ASP A 128 -16.20 -12.92 14.31
C ASP A 128 -17.44 -13.83 14.39
N ALA A 129 -18.53 -13.39 15.02
CA ALA A 129 -19.79 -14.13 14.95
C ALA A 129 -20.43 -14.06 13.55
N VAL A 130 -21.37 -14.96 13.27
CA VAL A 130 -22.31 -14.83 12.13
C VAL A 130 -23.09 -13.53 12.30
N GLY A 131 -23.20 -12.71 11.23
CA GLY A 131 -23.68 -11.33 11.30
C GLY A 131 -22.68 -10.31 11.87
N GLY A 132 -21.47 -10.73 12.23
CA GLY A 132 -20.42 -9.90 12.82
C GLY A 132 -19.78 -8.92 11.85
N LEU A 133 -18.98 -7.99 12.38
CA LEU A 133 -18.31 -6.96 11.58
C LEU A 133 -17.39 -7.57 10.50
N TRP A 134 -16.83 -8.76 10.72
CA TRP A 134 -15.91 -9.40 9.77
C TRP A 134 -16.49 -10.62 9.05
N GLU A 135 -17.81 -10.79 9.07
CA GLU A 135 -18.48 -11.73 8.17
C GLU A 135 -18.18 -11.37 6.70
N GLY A 136 -17.79 -12.37 5.92
CA GLY A 136 -17.37 -12.22 4.52
C GLY A 136 -15.94 -11.70 4.30
N VAL A 137 -15.19 -11.32 5.36
CA VAL A 137 -13.77 -10.92 5.22
C VAL A 137 -12.90 -12.18 5.05
N PRO A 138 -12.02 -12.24 4.02
CA PRO A 138 -11.11 -13.37 3.80
C PRO A 138 -10.23 -13.71 5.01
N GLY A 139 -9.95 -15.01 5.20
CA GLY A 139 -9.08 -15.50 6.28
C GLY A 139 -7.63 -14.99 6.21
N VAL A 140 -7.16 -14.66 5.00
CA VAL A 140 -5.85 -14.02 4.76
C VAL A 140 -6.08 -12.73 3.99
N LEU A 141 -5.41 -11.66 4.43
CA LEU A 141 -5.44 -10.34 3.78
C LEU A 141 -4.02 -9.90 3.45
N HIS A 142 -3.88 -9.15 2.36
CA HIS A 142 -2.62 -8.54 1.94
C HIS A 142 -2.82 -7.01 1.82
N PRO A 143 -1.83 -6.19 2.18
CA PRO A 143 -1.80 -4.78 1.82
C PRO A 143 -1.86 -4.57 0.31
N ASP A 144 -2.43 -3.45 -0.13
CA ASP A 144 -2.29 -2.95 -1.51
C ASP A 144 -0.99 -2.15 -1.63
N LEU A 145 0.10 -2.70 -1.11
CA LEU A 145 1.41 -2.07 -1.02
C LEU A 145 2.47 -3.13 -1.32
N ASP A 146 3.52 -2.77 -2.06
CA ASP A 146 4.69 -3.64 -2.20
C ASP A 146 5.51 -3.67 -0.90
N ILE A 147 4.97 -4.39 0.08
CA ILE A 147 5.68 -4.61 1.32
C ILE A 147 6.92 -5.44 1.05
N ALA A 148 6.90 -6.42 0.14
CA ALA A 148 8.08 -7.24 -0.15
C ALA A 148 9.28 -6.41 -0.63
N GLY A 149 9.14 -5.54 -1.64
CA GLY A 149 10.21 -4.62 -2.06
C GLY A 149 10.57 -3.55 -1.03
N ALA A 150 9.67 -3.29 -0.07
CA ALA A 150 9.96 -2.49 1.13
C ALA A 150 10.50 -3.32 2.32
N ALA A 151 10.46 -4.65 2.28
CA ALA A 151 10.70 -5.64 3.36
C ALA A 151 11.79 -6.68 3.06
N GLU A 152 12.34 -6.68 1.84
CA GLU A 152 13.78 -6.88 1.60
C GLU A 152 14.64 -5.92 2.46
N LYS A 153 13.98 -5.02 3.18
CA LYS A 153 14.50 -4.13 4.20
C LYS A 153 14.12 -4.56 5.66
N VAL A 154 13.10 -5.45 5.96
CA VAL A 154 12.77 -6.32 7.20
C VAL A 154 11.28 -6.90 7.35
N ALA A 155 10.88 -7.95 8.18
CA ALA A 155 9.49 -8.60 8.22
C ALA A 155 8.74 -9.25 9.54
N LEU A 156 7.44 -8.97 10.02
CA LEU A 156 6.38 -9.77 10.85
C LEU A 156 5.08 -9.07 11.63
N GLN A 157 3.96 -9.78 12.09
CA GLN A 157 2.41 -9.47 12.20
C GLN A 157 1.48 -9.38 13.50
N TYR A 158 0.45 -8.47 13.55
CA TYR A 158 -1.02 -8.73 13.88
C TYR A 158 -2.04 -7.61 13.51
N PRO A 159 -2.00 -6.37 14.08
CA PRO A 159 -3.01 -5.30 13.88
C PRO A 159 -3.28 -4.90 12.43
N LEU A 160 -2.36 -5.28 11.53
CA LEU A 160 -2.55 -5.20 10.10
C LEU A 160 -3.88 -5.82 9.64
N TRP A 161 -4.23 -7.04 10.10
CA TRP A 161 -5.42 -7.74 9.58
C TRP A 161 -6.69 -6.95 9.81
N SER A 162 -6.86 -6.40 11.02
CA SER A 162 -8.06 -5.68 11.42
C SER A 162 -8.24 -4.39 10.62
N SER A 163 -7.15 -3.67 10.33
CA SER A 163 -7.17 -2.50 9.43
C SER A 163 -7.43 -2.87 7.97
N LEU A 164 -6.78 -3.91 7.43
CA LEU A 164 -7.04 -4.42 6.08
C LEU A 164 -8.50 -4.92 5.93
N GLY A 165 -9.05 -5.56 6.95
CA GLY A 165 -10.40 -6.11 6.97
C GLY A 165 -11.48 -5.04 6.98
N LEU A 166 -11.27 -3.97 7.78
CA LEU A 166 -12.15 -2.80 7.78
C LEU A 166 -12.14 -2.09 6.41
N LEU A 167 -10.96 -1.86 5.83
CA LEU A 167 -10.81 -1.26 4.50
C LEU A 167 -11.51 -2.09 3.43
N THR A 168 -11.30 -3.42 3.45
CA THR A 168 -11.96 -4.37 2.54
C THR A 168 -13.48 -4.28 2.64
N LYS A 169 -14.04 -4.26 3.86
CA LYS A 169 -15.49 -4.17 4.07
C LYS A 169 -16.08 -2.81 3.64
N GLN A 170 -15.30 -1.75 3.71
CA GLN A 170 -15.71 -0.41 3.24
C GLN A 170 -15.53 -0.21 1.72
N GLY A 171 -14.86 -1.13 1.02
CA GLY A 171 -14.48 -0.96 -0.38
C GLY A 171 -13.36 0.06 -0.59
N ASN A 172 -12.55 0.32 0.44
CA ASN A 172 -11.44 1.27 0.43
C ASN A 172 -10.11 0.58 0.06
N PRO A 173 -9.14 1.30 -0.55
CA PRO A 173 -7.78 0.79 -0.78
C PRO A 173 -7.11 0.35 0.52
N ARG A 174 -6.37 -0.77 0.48
CA ARG A 174 -5.79 -1.43 1.66
C ARG A 174 -4.41 -0.86 2.03
N ILE A 175 -4.39 0.45 2.27
CA ILE A 175 -3.22 1.29 2.58
C ILE A 175 -2.78 1.22 4.07
N ALA A 176 -2.63 0.01 4.58
CA ALA A 176 -2.14 -0.25 5.94
C ALA A 176 -0.93 -1.19 5.91
N CYS A 177 0.04 -0.96 6.80
CA CYS A 177 1.14 -1.89 7.07
C CYS A 177 1.40 -2.00 8.58
N PHE A 178 2.26 -2.94 8.98
CA PHE A 178 2.63 -3.16 10.38
C PHE A 178 4.15 -3.30 10.53
N VAL A 179 4.70 -2.84 11.65
CA VAL A 179 6.13 -2.89 11.99
C VAL A 179 6.34 -3.36 13.43
N TYR A 180 6.87 -4.57 13.61
CA TYR A 180 7.50 -4.99 14.85
C TYR A 180 8.89 -4.38 15.00
N VAL A 181 9.26 -4.07 16.24
CA VAL A 181 10.60 -3.63 16.64
C VAL A 181 11.11 -4.52 17.78
N PRO A 182 12.43 -4.78 17.86
CA PRO A 182 13.02 -5.61 18.89
C PRO A 182 12.87 -4.94 20.27
N LYS A 183 12.93 -5.74 21.34
CA LYS A 183 12.90 -5.24 22.72
C LYS A 183 14.20 -4.51 23.05
N ALA A 184 14.18 -3.18 22.99
CA ALA A 184 15.31 -2.33 23.35
C ALA A 184 14.85 -0.99 23.98
N THR A 185 15.71 -0.40 24.82
CA THR A 185 15.44 0.87 25.54
C THR A 185 16.58 1.87 25.46
N ASP A 186 17.76 1.46 25.01
CA ASP A 186 18.91 2.33 24.85
C ASP A 186 18.74 3.28 23.66
N ASP A 187 19.30 4.49 23.80
CA ASP A 187 19.15 5.54 22.79
C ASP A 187 19.65 5.10 21.41
N GLU A 188 20.68 4.25 21.33
CA GLU A 188 21.24 3.79 20.05
C GLU A 188 20.24 2.90 19.29
N ALA A 189 19.65 1.91 19.95
CA ALA A 189 18.61 1.06 19.39
C ALA A 189 17.35 1.84 19.02
N ILE A 190 16.90 2.79 19.86
CA ILE A 190 15.76 3.67 19.53
C ILE A 190 16.05 4.51 18.29
N GLN A 191 17.22 5.16 18.21
CA GLN A 191 17.61 5.96 17.05
C GLN A 191 17.80 5.10 15.79
N SER A 192 18.24 3.84 15.93
CA SER A 192 18.29 2.87 14.84
C SER A 192 16.88 2.53 14.33
N GLY A 193 15.96 2.22 15.23
CA GLY A 193 14.56 1.94 14.91
C GLY A 193 13.84 3.13 14.24
N VAL A 194 14.11 4.36 14.69
CA VAL A 194 13.63 5.59 14.04
C VAL A 194 14.16 5.69 12.60
N LYS A 195 15.47 5.51 12.37
CA LYS A 195 16.07 5.57 11.02
C LYS A 195 15.47 4.54 10.07
N VAL A 196 15.31 3.29 10.52
CA VAL A 196 14.71 2.21 9.72
C VAL A 196 13.25 2.50 9.41
N THR A 197 12.46 2.94 10.41
CA THR A 197 11.04 3.27 10.21
C THR A 197 10.86 4.45 9.24
N VAL A 198 11.71 5.47 9.35
CA VAL A 198 11.76 6.61 8.40
C VAL A 198 12.10 6.16 6.99
N ALA A 199 13.11 5.31 6.80
CA ALA A 199 13.49 4.78 5.49
C ALA A 199 12.37 3.93 4.86
N PHE A 200 11.67 3.13 5.67
CA PHE A 200 10.51 2.34 5.24
C PHE A 200 9.33 3.21 4.81
N ILE A 201 8.99 4.25 5.58
CA ILE A 201 7.97 5.24 5.21
C ILE A 201 8.27 5.85 3.84
N SER A 202 9.50 6.33 3.63
CA SER A 202 9.92 6.90 2.34
C SER A 202 9.79 5.89 1.20
N ALA A 203 10.26 4.65 1.40
CA ALA A 203 10.18 3.60 0.38
C ALA A 203 8.73 3.24 -0.01
N LEU A 204 7.80 3.18 0.95
CA LEU A 204 6.38 2.97 0.65
C LEU A 204 5.76 4.14 -0.12
N VAL A 205 6.12 5.37 0.25
CA VAL A 205 5.71 6.60 -0.46
C VAL A 205 6.29 6.67 -1.88
N ASP A 206 7.47 6.11 -2.12
CA ASP A 206 8.07 5.97 -3.45
C ASP A 206 7.36 4.91 -4.31
N ALA A 207 6.98 3.78 -3.72
CA ALA A 207 6.17 2.75 -4.38
C ALA A 207 4.79 3.31 -4.79
N MET A 208 4.11 4.05 -3.91
CA MET A 208 2.80 4.67 -4.20
C MET A 208 2.82 5.63 -5.40
N ASP A 209 3.88 6.44 -5.56
CA ASP A 209 4.00 7.31 -6.75
C ASP A 209 4.29 6.50 -8.02
N THR A 210 5.04 5.41 -7.91
CA THR A 210 5.32 4.49 -9.03
C THR A 210 4.03 3.83 -9.54
N GLU A 211 3.17 3.35 -8.65
CA GLU A 211 1.87 2.78 -9.03
C GLU A 211 0.92 3.81 -9.65
N LYS A 212 0.84 5.04 -9.10
CA LYS A 212 0.06 6.13 -9.70
C LYS A 212 0.54 6.42 -11.13
N MET A 213 1.85 6.46 -11.35
CA MET A 213 2.44 6.64 -12.67
C MET A 213 2.08 5.48 -13.61
N LEU A 214 2.23 4.23 -13.17
CA LEU A 214 1.87 3.05 -13.97
C LEU A 214 0.37 3.02 -14.33
N ALA A 215 -0.52 3.42 -13.41
CA ALA A 215 -1.95 3.56 -13.67
C ALA A 215 -2.24 4.65 -14.72
N LEU A 216 -1.59 5.81 -14.63
CA LEU A 216 -1.70 6.87 -15.65
C LEU A 216 -1.17 6.42 -17.01
N TYR A 217 -0.04 5.69 -17.05
CA TYR A 217 0.48 5.09 -18.26
C TYR A 217 -0.51 4.09 -18.87
N SER A 218 -1.09 3.18 -18.07
CA SER A 218 -2.08 2.20 -18.53
C SER A 218 -3.32 2.85 -19.16
N ILE A 219 -3.84 3.93 -18.56
CA ILE A 219 -4.93 4.73 -19.12
C ILE A 219 -4.51 5.40 -20.43
N CYS A 220 -3.30 5.98 -20.48
CA CYS A 220 -2.77 6.64 -21.68
C CYS A 220 -2.58 5.64 -22.84
N TRP A 221 -1.96 4.49 -22.58
CA TRP A 221 -1.78 3.41 -23.56
C TRP A 221 -3.10 2.82 -24.04
N SER A 222 -4.08 2.63 -23.14
CA SER A 222 -5.43 2.19 -23.53
C SER A 222 -6.09 3.18 -24.50
N ASN A 223 -6.01 4.48 -24.22
CA ASN A 223 -6.55 5.51 -25.10
C ASN A 223 -5.80 5.58 -26.45
N ILE A 224 -4.47 5.48 -26.46
CA ILE A 224 -3.66 5.42 -27.69
C ILE A 224 -4.04 4.19 -28.53
N PHE A 225 -4.23 3.03 -27.90
CA PHE A 225 -4.63 1.79 -28.56
C PHE A 225 -6.01 1.92 -29.23
N TRP A 226 -7.01 2.48 -28.53
CA TRP A 226 -8.33 2.74 -29.11
C TRP A 226 -8.29 3.77 -30.25
N ILE A 227 -7.45 4.81 -30.15
CA ILE A 227 -7.23 5.77 -31.23
C ILE A 227 -6.58 5.08 -32.45
N ALA A 228 -5.59 4.21 -32.24
CA ALA A 228 -4.96 3.44 -33.31
C ALA A 228 -5.93 2.51 -34.03
N ILE A 229 -6.81 1.81 -33.29
CA ILE A 229 -7.91 1.01 -33.86
C ILE A 229 -8.82 1.88 -34.72
N ALA A 230 -9.30 3.02 -34.22
CA ALA A 230 -10.19 3.91 -34.97
C ALA A 230 -9.52 4.46 -36.26
N ILE A 231 -8.21 4.73 -36.23
CA ILE A 231 -7.44 5.13 -37.43
C ILE A 231 -7.36 3.96 -38.43
N MET A 232 -7.10 2.74 -37.95
CA MET A 232 -7.04 1.55 -38.81
C MET A 232 -8.40 1.24 -39.46
N GLU A 233 -9.51 1.35 -38.74
CA GLU A 233 -10.86 1.18 -39.29
C GLU A 233 -11.17 2.21 -40.40
N VAL A 234 -10.83 3.48 -40.19
CA VAL A 234 -10.98 4.54 -41.21
C VAL A 234 -10.10 4.26 -42.43
N ALA A 235 -8.85 3.83 -42.21
CA ALA A 235 -7.94 3.44 -43.29
C ALA A 235 -8.52 2.27 -44.12
N PHE A 236 -9.01 1.22 -43.47
CA PHE A 236 -9.63 0.06 -44.13
C PHE A 236 -10.87 0.46 -44.92
N ALA A 237 -11.78 1.23 -44.31
CA ALA A 237 -13.00 1.71 -44.95
C ALA A 237 -12.71 2.63 -46.15
N SER A 238 -11.60 3.37 -46.16
CA SER A 238 -11.18 4.17 -47.31
C SER A 238 -10.57 3.31 -48.42
N ARG A 239 -9.83 2.24 -48.09
CA ARG A 239 -9.26 1.29 -49.05
C ARG A 239 -10.35 0.54 -49.84
N ASP A 240 -11.38 0.04 -49.16
CA ASP A 240 -12.52 -0.61 -49.81
C ASP A 240 -13.28 0.34 -50.75
N ARG A 241 -13.35 1.62 -50.39
CA ARG A 241 -13.98 2.66 -51.21
C ARG A 241 -13.15 2.97 -52.46
N ALA A 242 -11.82 2.94 -52.38
CA ALA A 242 -10.93 3.09 -53.54
C ALA A 242 -11.03 1.91 -54.51
N VAL A 243 -11.13 0.67 -54.01
CA VAL A 243 -11.25 -0.55 -54.84
C VAL A 243 -12.57 -0.58 -55.62
N ARG A 244 -13.70 -0.16 -55.02
CA ARG A 244 -15.00 -0.10 -55.73
C ARG A 244 -15.05 0.95 -56.84
N CYS A 245 -14.17 1.94 -56.84
CA CYS A 245 -14.13 2.98 -57.88
C CYS A 245 -13.34 2.57 -59.15
N GLN A 246 -12.79 1.35 -59.20
CA GLN A 246 -11.98 0.89 -60.36
C GLN A 246 -12.75 0.03 -61.38
N THR A 247 -14.07 -0.19 -61.22
CA THR A 247 -14.88 -0.76 -62.30
C THR A 247 -15.32 0.34 -63.27
N PRO A 248 -14.84 0.36 -64.54
CA PRO A 248 -15.25 1.37 -65.50
C PRO A 248 -16.68 1.08 -65.98
N HIS A 249 -17.66 1.77 -65.40
CA HIS A 249 -19.00 1.81 -65.96
C HIS A 249 -19.07 2.99 -66.95
N PRO A 250 -19.22 2.74 -68.27
CA PRO A 250 -19.48 3.82 -69.21
C PRO A 250 -20.88 4.40 -68.99
N GLU A 251 -21.02 5.69 -69.30
CA GLU A 251 -22.28 6.45 -69.39
C GLU A 251 -23.07 6.70 -68.09
N ARG A 252 -22.74 7.81 -67.40
CA ARG A 252 -23.62 9.01 -67.33
C ARG A 252 -23.05 10.11 -66.42
N PHE A 253 -22.72 11.25 -67.00
CA PHE A 253 -22.62 12.52 -66.26
C PHE A 253 -24.03 13.08 -66.01
N SER A 254 -24.36 13.43 -64.77
CA SER A 254 -24.86 14.79 -64.44
C SER A 254 -25.01 15.02 -62.93
N LYS A 255 -24.81 16.30 -62.54
CA LYS A 255 -25.20 16.94 -61.26
C LYS A 255 -24.50 16.48 -59.98
N THR A 256 -23.45 17.24 -59.65
CA THR A 256 -22.92 17.44 -58.30
C THR A 256 -23.96 18.04 -57.35
N THR A 257 -24.07 17.49 -56.14
CA THR A 257 -24.79 18.11 -55.01
C THR A 257 -23.86 18.22 -53.81
N ASP A 258 -23.68 19.44 -53.27
CA ASP A 258 -22.93 19.67 -52.05
C ASP A 258 -23.55 18.94 -50.86
N ASN A 259 -22.80 18.00 -50.27
CA ASN A 259 -23.24 17.29 -49.06
C ASN A 259 -22.56 17.89 -47.81
N PRO A 260 -23.29 18.62 -46.94
CA PRO A 260 -22.70 19.34 -45.80
C PRO A 260 -22.16 18.42 -44.68
N GLY A 261 -22.39 17.11 -44.73
CA GLY A 261 -21.93 16.17 -43.70
C GLY A 261 -20.40 15.99 -43.61
N SER A 262 -19.67 16.10 -44.74
CA SER A 262 -18.23 15.81 -44.78
C SER A 262 -17.37 16.81 -44.00
N LYS A 263 -17.78 18.10 -44.00
CA LYS A 263 -17.03 19.17 -43.31
C LYS A 263 -16.98 19.01 -41.79
N LYS A 264 -18.04 18.48 -41.16
CA LYS A 264 -18.08 18.23 -39.71
C LYS A 264 -17.15 17.10 -39.26
N VAL A 265 -16.97 16.06 -40.07
CA VAL A 265 -16.06 14.94 -39.77
C VAL A 265 -14.60 15.40 -39.87
N MET A 266 -14.25 16.15 -40.92
CA MET A 266 -12.91 16.72 -41.10
C MET A 266 -12.54 17.72 -39.98
N GLN A 267 -13.49 18.55 -39.52
CA GLN A 267 -13.25 19.47 -38.40
C GLN A 267 -13.00 18.75 -37.06
N LYS A 268 -13.69 17.63 -36.78
CA LYS A 268 -13.40 16.83 -35.58
C LYS A 268 -12.01 16.18 -35.65
N LEU A 269 -11.66 15.54 -36.77
CA LEU A 269 -10.34 14.93 -36.97
C LEU A 269 -9.19 15.95 -36.86
N SER A 270 -9.38 17.16 -37.41
CA SER A 270 -8.41 18.25 -37.29
C SER A 270 -8.16 18.68 -35.83
N TRP A 271 -9.20 18.70 -34.98
CA TRP A 271 -9.05 19.03 -33.57
C TRP A 271 -8.32 17.94 -32.78
N THR A 272 -8.61 16.66 -33.05
CA THR A 272 -7.92 15.52 -32.41
C THR A 272 -6.45 15.48 -32.79
N LEU A 273 -6.11 15.69 -34.06
CA LEU A 273 -4.71 15.79 -34.55
C LEU A 273 -3.97 17.00 -33.97
N PHE A 274 -4.65 18.15 -33.81
CA PHE A 274 -4.05 19.34 -33.21
C PHE A 274 -3.69 19.13 -31.73
N LEU A 275 -4.54 18.42 -30.97
CA LEU A 275 -4.27 18.05 -29.58
C LEU A 275 -3.13 17.03 -29.48
N GLY A 276 -3.12 15.99 -30.33
CA GLY A 276 -2.04 15.00 -30.37
C GLY A 276 -0.66 15.61 -30.66
N ASN A 277 -0.55 16.49 -31.65
CA ASN A 277 0.70 17.19 -31.97
C ASN A 277 1.16 18.15 -30.86
N LYS A 278 0.25 18.66 -30.02
CA LYS A 278 0.62 19.50 -28.87
C LYS A 278 1.15 18.68 -27.68
N ALA A 279 0.70 17.44 -27.53
CA ALA A 279 1.23 16.49 -26.55
C ALA A 279 2.60 15.93 -27.00
N ALA A 280 2.76 15.58 -28.28
CA ALA A 280 4.05 15.13 -28.83
C ALA A 280 5.16 16.18 -28.66
N LYS A 281 4.83 17.47 -28.71
CA LYS A 281 5.78 18.59 -28.51
C LYS A 281 6.14 18.89 -27.06
N LEU A 282 5.64 18.11 -26.10
CA LEU A 282 6.07 18.10 -24.70
C LEU A 282 7.02 16.92 -24.39
N ILE A 283 7.31 16.08 -25.39
CA ILE A 283 8.23 14.94 -25.30
C ILE A 283 9.39 15.15 -26.29
N GLU A 284 10.14 16.24 -26.09
CA GLU A 284 11.50 16.39 -26.62
C GLU A 284 12.46 16.32 -25.42
N GLU A 285 12.99 15.12 -25.16
CA GLU A 285 14.09 14.95 -24.21
C GLU A 285 15.39 15.54 -24.78
N PRO A 286 16.22 16.22 -23.97
CA PRO A 286 17.55 16.63 -24.41
C PRO A 286 18.46 15.40 -24.51
N GLN A 287 18.96 15.09 -25.71
CA GLN A 287 19.99 14.07 -25.89
C GLN A 287 21.32 14.56 -25.28
N ASP A 288 21.86 13.84 -24.28
CA ASP A 288 23.26 14.02 -23.84
C ASP A 288 24.19 13.25 -24.81
N PRO A 289 25.11 13.92 -25.52
CA PRO A 289 25.93 13.30 -26.56
C PRO A 289 27.16 12.53 -26.02
N ARG A 290 27.10 11.96 -24.81
CA ARG A 290 28.25 11.33 -24.14
C ARG A 290 27.90 10.06 -23.36
N CYS A 291 27.83 8.94 -24.08
CA CYS A 291 28.22 7.62 -23.59
C CYS A 291 28.38 6.68 -24.79
N GLU A 292 29.61 6.56 -25.30
CA GLU A 292 30.01 5.39 -26.08
C GLU A 292 30.40 4.24 -25.13
N ASP A 293 30.53 3.04 -25.68
CA ASP A 293 31.03 1.80 -25.07
C ASP A 293 30.14 1.15 -23.98
N GLY A 294 29.29 0.24 -24.44
CA GLY A 294 28.57 -0.69 -23.57
C GLY A 294 29.36 -1.98 -23.33
N GLU A 295 29.59 -2.31 -22.06
CA GLU A 295 29.83 -3.67 -21.57
C GLU A 295 29.28 -3.78 -20.14
N VAL A 296 28.15 -4.46 -19.96
CA VAL A 296 27.63 -4.82 -18.62
C VAL A 296 27.81 -6.31 -18.42
N CYS A 297 28.78 -6.65 -17.57
CA CYS A 297 29.17 -8.02 -17.28
C CYS A 297 28.24 -8.63 -16.21
N THR A 298 27.13 -9.24 -16.63
CA THR A 298 26.24 -9.99 -15.73
C THR A 298 26.83 -11.38 -15.43
N LYS A 299 27.56 -11.49 -14.32
CA LYS A 299 27.74 -12.81 -13.69
C LYS A 299 26.41 -13.26 -13.08
N LEU A 300 25.84 -14.30 -13.68
CA LEU A 300 24.80 -15.11 -13.06
C LEU A 300 25.29 -15.61 -11.69
N ILE A 301 24.49 -15.39 -10.66
CA ILE A 301 24.54 -16.21 -9.44
C ILE A 301 23.51 -17.31 -9.67
N GLU A 302 23.96 -18.56 -9.61
CA GLU A 302 23.11 -19.73 -9.79
C GLU A 302 22.26 -19.98 -8.54
N ASP A 303 21.02 -20.45 -8.72
CA ASP A 303 20.13 -20.85 -7.63
C ASP A 303 20.76 -21.94 -6.75
N PRO A 304 20.89 -21.73 -5.42
CA PRO A 304 20.95 -22.85 -4.50
C PRO A 304 19.54 -23.45 -4.39
N GLN A 305 19.35 -24.62 -4.98
CA GLN A 305 18.14 -25.42 -4.81
C GLN A 305 17.90 -25.70 -3.31
N ASP A 306 16.76 -25.25 -2.79
CA ASP A 306 16.31 -25.50 -1.42
C ASP A 306 15.84 -26.96 -1.26
N PRO A 307 16.54 -27.81 -0.47
CA PRO A 307 16.21 -29.22 -0.34
C PRO A 307 15.55 -29.53 1.01
N GLY A 308 14.22 -29.40 1.06
CA GLY A 308 13.39 -30.16 1.99
C GLY A 308 12.94 -29.45 3.27
N CYS A 309 11.82 -28.74 3.17
CA CYS A 309 10.92 -28.47 4.29
C CYS A 309 9.61 -29.26 4.09
N GLU A 310 9.66 -30.59 4.24
CA GLU A 310 8.46 -31.35 4.58
C GLU A 310 8.27 -31.25 6.09
N GLU A 311 7.34 -30.39 6.54
CA GLU A 311 6.96 -30.30 7.95
C GLU A 311 6.20 -31.57 8.39
N GLU A 312 6.73 -32.29 9.37
CA GLU A 312 5.92 -33.18 10.20
C GLU A 312 4.96 -32.33 11.06
N LEU A 313 3.75 -32.10 10.55
CA LEU A 313 2.72 -31.36 11.27
C LEU A 313 2.15 -32.17 12.44
N GLY A 314 2.55 -31.81 13.67
CA GLY A 314 1.78 -32.05 14.88
C GLY A 314 2.57 -32.62 16.07
N GLY A 315 2.93 -31.77 17.04
CA GLY A 315 3.41 -32.26 18.34
C GLY A 315 3.98 -31.22 19.32
N GLU A 316 4.51 -30.08 18.84
CA GLU A 316 5.29 -29.16 19.70
C GLU A 316 4.48 -27.98 20.26
N ASP A 317 3.56 -27.40 19.47
CA ASP A 317 2.78 -26.19 19.82
C ASP A 317 1.84 -26.38 21.03
N GLU A 318 1.34 -27.60 21.27
CA GLU A 318 0.55 -27.91 22.49
C GLU A 318 1.43 -27.98 23.76
N ARG A 319 2.71 -28.33 23.63
CA ARG A 319 3.59 -28.54 24.79
C ARG A 319 4.16 -27.23 25.34
N GLU A 320 4.51 -26.27 24.48
CA GLU A 320 4.90 -24.93 24.92
C GLU A 320 3.73 -24.21 25.62
N GLN A 321 2.50 -24.35 25.12
CA GLN A 321 1.31 -23.77 25.76
C GLN A 321 0.99 -24.40 27.14
N GLU A 322 1.20 -25.71 27.33
CA GLU A 322 1.06 -26.33 28.65
C GLU A 322 2.14 -25.86 29.65
N GLU A 323 3.39 -25.68 29.20
CA GLU A 323 4.48 -25.19 30.07
C GLU A 323 4.27 -23.73 30.49
N GLU A 324 3.81 -22.84 29.60
CA GLU A 324 3.44 -21.46 29.95
C GLU A 324 2.26 -21.41 30.93
N GLU A 325 1.23 -22.25 30.76
CA GLU A 325 0.07 -22.27 31.67
C GLU A 325 0.46 -22.82 33.07
N GLU A 326 1.33 -23.82 33.15
CA GLU A 326 1.93 -24.31 34.40
C GLU A 326 2.77 -23.24 35.10
N GLN A 327 3.64 -22.54 34.36
CA GLN A 327 4.49 -21.47 34.90
C GLN A 327 3.64 -20.30 35.43
N MET A 328 2.57 -19.95 34.71
CA MET A 328 1.63 -18.92 35.16
C MET A 328 0.89 -19.35 36.44
N LYS A 329 0.42 -20.60 36.54
CA LYS A 329 -0.23 -21.14 37.76
C LYS A 329 0.68 -21.12 38.98
N ARG A 330 1.98 -21.43 38.83
CA ARG A 330 2.97 -21.42 39.93
C ARG A 330 3.22 -20.01 40.48
N SER A 331 2.96 -18.95 39.71
CA SER A 331 3.18 -17.56 40.12
C SER A 331 2.11 -16.95 41.04
N VAL A 332 0.98 -17.64 41.25
CA VAL A 332 -0.23 -17.10 41.94
C VAL A 332 -0.35 -17.58 43.41
N HIS A 333 0.68 -18.23 43.97
CA HIS A 333 0.67 -18.81 45.33
C HIS A 333 1.85 -18.32 46.21
N PHE A 334 2.14 -17.03 46.17
CA PHE A 334 3.02 -16.32 47.12
C PHE A 334 2.35 -15.02 47.60
#